data_AF-A0A8T3W7W2-F1
#
_entry.id   AF-A0A8T3W7W2-F1
#
_cell.length_a   1.000
_cell.length_b   1.000
_cell.length_c   1.000
_cell.angle_alpha   90.00
_cell.angle_beta   90.00
_cell.angle_gamma   90.00
#
_symmetry.space_group_name_H-M   'P 1'
#
loop_
_entity.id
_entity.type
_entity.pdbx_description
1 polymer ?
#
loop_
_entity_poly.entity_id
_entity_poly.type
_entity_poly.pdbx_seq_one_letter_code
_entity_poly.pdbx_strand_id
1 'polypeptide(L)'
;MDFDPQEFGNIAQYLRDNRDNIENTSKECVNRVIVGRLYYSVFLILRKTIDEELSDKYSGLTQTEKFIDSLYGGSVHNSLLDFLEDIKTLDIDQNLQTGVRILYNSVDLLKEYRVAADYTLSSPPEIKRNGGKEKVFFDKDNSISLPERKFKNIIDNMGKLVEILRNNHDQISDILINWN
;
A
#
# COMPACT_ATOMS: atom_id res chain seq x y z
N MET A 1 -21.55 -12.15 -1.07
CA MET A 1 -20.19 -12.51 -0.62
C MET A 1 -19.52 -11.21 -0.28
N ASP A 2 -19.10 -11.06 0.98
CA ASP A 2 -18.30 -9.90 1.35
C ASP A 2 -16.90 -10.08 0.74
N PHE A 3 -16.40 -9.02 0.13
CA PHE A 3 -15.10 -9.01 -0.52
C PHE A 3 -13.99 -9.00 0.54
N ASP A 4 -13.06 -9.97 0.49
CA ASP A 4 -11.89 -10.03 1.38
C ASP A 4 -10.61 -9.60 0.63
N PRO A 5 -10.07 -8.41 0.92
CA PRO A 5 -8.79 -7.93 0.39
C PRO A 5 -7.60 -8.89 0.57
N GLN A 6 -7.64 -9.79 1.56
CA GLN A 6 -6.60 -10.79 1.78
C GLN A 6 -6.55 -11.86 0.67
N GLU A 7 -7.66 -12.07 -0.05
CA GLU A 7 -7.70 -13.01 -1.18
C GLU A 7 -6.66 -12.66 -2.27
N PHE A 8 -6.38 -11.38 -2.48
CA PHE A 8 -5.32 -10.94 -3.40
C PHE A 8 -3.94 -11.38 -2.92
N GLY A 9 -3.67 -11.31 -1.61
CA GLY A 9 -2.44 -11.82 -1.01
C GLY A 9 -2.33 -13.34 -1.14
N ASN A 10 -3.44 -14.06 -0.95
CA ASN A 10 -3.50 -15.52 -1.11
C ASN A 10 -3.22 -15.95 -2.56
N ILE A 11 -3.74 -15.21 -3.54
CA ILE A 11 -3.42 -15.45 -4.96
C ILE A 11 -1.94 -15.22 -5.23
N ALA A 12 -1.34 -14.16 -4.67
CA ALA A 12 0.09 -13.90 -4.81
C ALA A 12 0.94 -15.05 -4.23
N GLN A 13 0.57 -15.54 -3.05
CA GLN A 13 1.24 -16.68 -2.40
C GLN A 13 1.08 -17.97 -3.21
N TYR A 14 -0.13 -18.25 -3.71
CA TYR A 14 -0.37 -19.41 -4.57
C TYR A 14 0.50 -19.38 -5.84
N LEU A 15 0.55 -18.22 -6.53
CA LEU A 15 1.37 -18.05 -7.72
C LEU A 15 2.86 -18.20 -7.44
N ARG A 16 3.33 -17.72 -6.28
CA ARG A 16 4.71 -17.90 -5.83
C ARG A 16 5.05 -19.38 -5.65
N ASP A 17 4.20 -20.13 -4.94
CA ASP A 17 4.46 -21.53 -4.59
C ASP A 17 4.36 -22.46 -5.80
N ASN A 18 3.60 -22.08 -6.83
CA ASN A 18 3.38 -22.87 -8.04
C ASN A 18 4.10 -22.30 -9.27
N ARG A 19 4.91 -21.24 -9.12
CA ARG A 19 5.46 -20.43 -10.22
C ARG A 19 6.12 -21.25 -11.32
N ASP A 20 6.89 -22.26 -10.94
CA ASP A 20 7.68 -23.06 -11.88
C ASP A 20 6.85 -24.17 -12.55
N ASN A 21 5.59 -24.36 -12.13
CA ASN A 21 4.65 -25.36 -12.63
C ASN A 21 3.50 -24.75 -13.46
N ILE A 22 3.51 -23.44 -13.71
CA ILE A 22 2.49 -22.78 -14.54
C ILE A 22 2.86 -22.96 -16.01
N GLU A 23 2.14 -23.85 -16.69
CA GLU A 23 2.34 -24.11 -18.11
C GLU A 23 2.09 -22.85 -18.97
N ASN A 24 2.82 -22.75 -20.09
CA ASN A 24 2.63 -21.73 -21.13
C ASN A 24 2.72 -20.27 -20.66
N THR A 25 3.38 -19.99 -19.53
CA THR A 25 3.53 -18.62 -18.99
C THR A 25 4.99 -18.32 -18.69
N SER A 26 5.45 -17.11 -19.03
CA SER A 26 6.80 -16.68 -18.66
C SER A 26 6.87 -16.36 -17.16
N LYS A 27 8.02 -16.67 -16.55
CA LYS A 27 8.30 -16.29 -15.16
C LYS A 27 8.14 -14.79 -14.91
N GLU A 28 8.52 -13.97 -15.90
CA GLU A 28 8.30 -12.53 -15.87
C GLU A 28 6.82 -12.18 -15.68
N CYS A 29 5.94 -12.82 -16.46
CA CYS A 29 4.49 -12.61 -16.36
C CYS A 29 3.99 -12.98 -14.96
N VAL A 30 4.37 -14.15 -14.44
CA VAL A 30 3.94 -14.59 -13.09
C VAL A 30 4.41 -13.61 -12.01
N ASN A 31 5.68 -13.19 -12.05
CA ASN A 31 6.24 -12.27 -11.07
C ASN A 31 5.59 -10.88 -11.12
N ARG A 32 5.26 -10.38 -12.32
CA ARG A 32 4.49 -9.13 -12.47
C ARG A 32 3.10 -9.25 -11.84
N VAL A 33 2.40 -10.36 -12.06
CA VAL A 33 1.08 -10.61 -11.45
C VAL A 33 1.19 -10.68 -9.93
N ILE A 34 2.17 -11.40 -9.38
CA ILE A 34 2.42 -11.46 -7.93
C ILE A 34 2.54 -10.05 -7.34
N VAL A 35 3.37 -9.20 -7.93
CA VAL A 35 3.58 -7.82 -7.47
C VAL A 35 2.30 -7.00 -7.52
N GLY A 36 1.56 -7.07 -8.63
CA GLY A 36 0.27 -6.38 -8.74
C GLY A 36 -0.71 -6.81 -7.65
N ARG A 37 -0.80 -8.12 -7.37
CA ARG A 37 -1.68 -8.68 -6.34
C ARG A 37 -1.26 -8.29 -4.92
N LEU A 38 0.03 -8.30 -4.61
CA LEU A 38 0.54 -7.83 -3.31
C LEU A 38 0.16 -6.37 -3.05
N TYR A 39 0.37 -5.48 -4.04
CA TYR A 39 0.00 -4.07 -3.90
C TYR A 39 -1.51 -3.88 -3.73
N TYR A 40 -2.32 -4.50 -4.58
CA TYR A 40 -3.77 -4.34 -4.50
C TYR A 40 -4.34 -4.85 -3.18
N SER A 41 -3.83 -5.97 -2.67
CA SER A 41 -4.23 -6.50 -1.35
C SER A 41 -4.00 -5.45 -0.26
N VAL A 42 -2.78 -4.92 -0.17
CA VAL A 42 -2.42 -3.89 0.82
C VAL A 42 -3.24 -2.61 0.64
N PHE A 43 -3.40 -2.13 -0.59
CA PHE A 43 -4.15 -0.91 -0.87
C PHE A 43 -5.59 -1.03 -0.37
N LEU A 44 -6.24 -2.17 -0.63
CA LEU A 44 -7.61 -2.42 -0.22
C LEU A 44 -7.74 -2.60 1.31
N ILE A 45 -6.78 -3.28 1.95
CA ILE A 45 -6.72 -3.40 3.41
C ILE A 45 -6.58 -2.00 4.04
N LEU A 46 -5.60 -1.22 3.61
CA LEU A 46 -5.35 0.13 4.13
C LEU A 46 -6.57 1.04 3.94
N ARG A 47 -7.15 1.04 2.73
CA ARG A 47 -8.35 1.82 2.43
C ARG A 47 -9.47 1.48 3.39
N LYS A 48 -9.79 0.18 3.53
CA LYS A 48 -10.87 -0.28 4.39
C LYS A 48 -10.61 0.09 5.85
N THR A 49 -9.41 -0.16 6.36
CA THR A 49 -9.05 0.20 7.73
C THR A 49 -9.14 1.69 7.99
N ILE A 50 -8.63 2.54 7.10
CA ILE A 50 -8.69 3.99 7.26
C ILE A 50 -10.15 4.47 7.22
N ASP A 51 -10.94 3.97 6.26
CA ASP A 51 -12.35 4.31 6.16
C ASP A 51 -13.12 3.93 7.44
N GLU A 52 -12.99 2.68 7.92
CA GLU A 52 -13.65 2.22 9.14
C GLU A 52 -13.26 3.06 10.37
N GLU A 53 -11.96 3.29 10.58
CA GLU A 53 -11.48 4.05 11.74
C GLU A 53 -11.89 5.52 11.70
N LEU A 54 -11.98 6.12 10.50
CA LEU A 54 -12.35 7.52 10.35
C LEU A 54 -13.88 7.72 10.38
N SER A 55 -14.64 6.86 9.71
CA SER A 55 -16.10 6.89 9.70
C SER A 55 -16.68 6.74 11.10
N ASP A 56 -16.10 5.87 11.93
CA ASP A 56 -16.57 5.65 13.30
C ASP A 56 -16.30 6.85 14.22
N LYS A 57 -15.14 7.51 14.08
CA LYS A 57 -14.64 8.50 15.06
C LYS A 57 -14.81 9.96 14.66
N TYR A 58 -14.80 10.25 13.37
CA TYR A 58 -14.80 11.62 12.84
C TYR A 58 -16.07 11.91 12.02
N SER A 59 -17.13 11.14 12.26
CA SER A 59 -18.44 11.35 11.64
C SER A 59 -18.97 12.76 11.94
N GLY A 60 -19.44 13.44 10.89
CA GLY A 60 -19.98 14.80 10.99
C GLY A 60 -19.01 15.93 10.62
N LEU A 61 -17.73 15.64 10.33
CA LEU A 61 -16.83 16.58 9.68
C LEU A 61 -16.92 16.41 8.15
N THR A 62 -17.40 17.44 7.44
CA THR A 62 -17.51 17.42 5.96
C THR A 62 -16.18 17.11 5.27
N GLN A 63 -15.04 17.48 5.88
CA GLN A 63 -13.73 17.16 5.31
C GLN A 63 -13.36 15.68 5.45
N THR A 64 -13.78 15.01 6.52
CA THR A 64 -13.65 13.56 6.66
C THR A 64 -14.41 12.85 5.56
N GLU A 65 -15.66 13.25 5.31
CA GLU A 65 -16.50 12.68 4.24
C GLU A 65 -15.85 12.86 2.87
N LYS A 66 -15.35 14.06 2.55
CA LYS A 66 -14.62 14.32 1.31
C LYS A 66 -13.34 13.50 1.18
N PHE A 67 -12.58 13.34 2.27
CA PHE A 67 -11.41 12.49 2.27
C PHE A 67 -11.78 11.04 1.97
N ILE A 68 -12.79 10.50 2.67
CA ILE A 68 -13.28 9.14 2.43
C ILE A 68 -13.75 8.99 0.99
N ASP A 69 -14.53 9.93 0.45
CA ASP A 69 -14.94 9.93 -0.96
C ASP A 69 -13.74 9.88 -1.91
N SER A 70 -12.66 10.59 -1.59
CA SER A 70 -11.42 10.58 -2.37
C SER A 70 -10.72 9.21 -2.39
N LEU A 71 -10.93 8.37 -1.38
CA LEU A 71 -10.44 6.99 -1.32
C LEU A 71 -11.21 6.03 -2.26
N TYR A 72 -12.34 6.49 -2.83
CA TYR A 72 -13.17 5.76 -3.79
C TYR A 72 -13.25 6.43 -5.17
N GLY A 73 -12.64 7.60 -5.36
CA GLY A 73 -12.65 8.40 -6.59
C GLY A 73 -11.59 8.04 -7.65
N GLY A 74 -11.14 9.03 -8.43
CA GLY A 74 -10.18 8.80 -9.53
C GLY A 74 -8.70 8.75 -9.13
N SER A 75 -8.34 9.34 -7.99
CA SER A 75 -6.94 9.52 -7.53
C SER A 75 -6.60 8.73 -6.27
N VAL A 76 -7.32 7.62 -6.01
CA VAL A 76 -7.31 6.89 -4.73
C VAL A 76 -5.93 6.50 -4.20
N HIS A 77 -5.01 6.10 -5.09
CA HIS A 77 -3.67 5.66 -4.70
C HIS A 77 -2.78 6.82 -4.22
N ASN A 78 -3.02 8.03 -4.72
CA ASN A 78 -2.30 9.23 -4.26
C ASN A 78 -2.94 9.72 -2.97
N SER A 79 -4.26 9.84 -2.91
CA SER A 79 -4.99 10.25 -1.69
C SER A 79 -4.59 9.40 -0.47
N LEU A 80 -4.50 8.08 -0.62
CA LEU A 80 -4.06 7.19 0.45
C LEU A 80 -2.60 7.46 0.86
N LEU A 81 -1.70 7.67 -0.09
CA LEU A 81 -0.29 7.90 0.18
C LEU A 81 -0.03 9.26 0.81
N ASP A 82 -0.70 10.31 0.33
CA ASP A 82 -0.60 11.67 0.85
C ASP A 82 -1.08 11.69 2.31
N PHE A 83 -2.19 11.02 2.62
CA PHE A 83 -2.67 10.89 4.00
C PHE A 83 -1.69 10.13 4.90
N LEU A 84 -1.12 9.02 4.42
CA LEU A 84 -0.09 8.29 5.17
C LEU A 84 1.20 9.11 5.33
N GLU A 85 1.51 10.00 4.39
CA GLU A 85 2.62 10.94 4.50
C GLU A 85 2.37 11.96 5.60
N ASP A 86 1.18 12.54 5.67
CA ASP A 86 0.83 13.49 6.73
C ASP A 86 0.95 12.81 8.11
N ILE A 87 0.41 11.60 8.27
CA ILE A 87 0.54 10.82 9.51
C ILE A 87 2.02 10.53 9.83
N LYS A 88 2.84 10.20 8.82
CA LYS A 88 4.29 9.92 8.98
C LYS A 88 5.05 11.11 9.60
N THR A 89 4.57 12.33 9.40
CA THR A 89 5.21 13.57 9.86
C THR A 89 4.78 14.01 11.26
N LEU A 90 3.73 13.39 11.82
CA LEU A 90 3.25 13.73 13.16
C LEU A 90 4.32 13.53 14.24
N ASP A 91 4.35 14.44 15.20
CA ASP A 91 5.16 14.32 16.40
C ASP A 91 4.37 13.55 17.48
N ILE A 92 4.58 12.24 17.51
CA ILE A 92 3.88 11.26 18.36
C ILE A 92 4.89 10.25 18.92
N ASP A 93 4.40 9.27 19.68
CA ASP A 93 5.24 8.18 20.20
C ASP A 93 6.20 7.62 19.13
N GLN A 94 7.47 7.46 19.50
CA GLN A 94 8.53 7.14 18.57
C GLN A 94 8.34 5.75 17.93
N ASN A 95 7.78 4.78 18.66
CA ASN A 95 7.53 3.44 18.13
C ASN A 95 6.36 3.44 17.13
N LEU A 96 5.32 4.23 17.41
CA LEU A 96 4.21 4.48 16.48
C LEU A 96 4.68 5.20 15.21
N GLN A 97 5.43 6.29 15.37
CA GLN A 97 5.99 7.08 14.27
C GLN A 97 6.91 6.23 13.39
N THR A 98 7.78 5.42 13.99
CA THR A 98 8.66 4.49 13.26
C THR A 98 7.85 3.46 12.48
N GLY A 99 6.77 2.96 13.07
CA GLY A 99 5.87 2.02 12.40
C GLY A 99 5.21 2.59 11.15
N VAL A 100 4.62 3.78 11.26
CA VAL A 100 3.99 4.43 10.09
C VAL A 100 5.02 4.83 9.04
N ARG A 101 6.23 5.25 9.43
CA ARG A 101 7.34 5.45 8.47
C ARG A 101 7.67 4.18 7.70
N ILE A 102 7.73 3.03 8.38
CA ILE A 102 7.96 1.73 7.71
C ILE A 102 6.80 1.40 6.78
N LEU A 103 5.56 1.61 7.23
CA LEU A 103 4.34 1.37 6.45
C LEU A 103 4.32 2.24 5.19
N TYR A 104 4.38 3.57 5.31
CA TYR A 104 4.39 4.51 4.19
C TYR A 104 5.48 4.16 3.16
N ASN A 105 6.73 4.02 3.60
CA ASN A 105 7.85 3.72 2.70
C ASN A 105 7.70 2.35 2.01
N SER A 106 6.91 1.45 2.58
CA SER A 106 6.65 0.13 2.00
C SER A 106 5.49 0.18 1.01
N VAL A 107 4.44 0.95 1.28
CA VAL A 107 3.32 1.20 0.34
C VAL A 107 3.82 1.95 -0.89
N ASP A 108 4.59 3.02 -0.70
CA ASP A 108 5.14 3.84 -1.79
C ASP A 108 6.02 3.00 -2.73
N LEU A 109 6.93 2.20 -2.16
CA LEU A 109 7.75 1.32 -2.99
C LEU A 109 6.92 0.24 -3.70
N LEU A 110 5.94 -0.38 -3.04
CA LEU A 110 5.07 -1.36 -3.68
C LEU A 110 4.26 -0.77 -4.83
N LYS A 111 3.81 0.49 -4.70
CA LYS A 111 3.13 1.21 -5.77
C LYS A 111 4.04 1.34 -7.00
N GLU A 112 5.29 1.77 -6.81
CA GLU A 112 6.26 1.89 -7.91
C GLU A 112 6.51 0.53 -8.60
N TYR A 113 6.67 -0.54 -7.81
CA TYR A 113 6.77 -1.90 -8.33
C TYR A 113 5.52 -2.33 -9.12
N ARG A 114 4.33 -2.00 -8.63
CA ARG A 114 3.08 -2.27 -9.31
C ARG A 114 2.95 -1.48 -10.62
N VAL A 115 3.34 -0.22 -10.64
CA VAL A 115 3.37 0.60 -11.86
C VAL A 115 4.33 -0.01 -12.90
N ALA A 116 5.52 -0.41 -12.46
CA ALA A 116 6.50 -1.11 -13.29
C ALA A 116 5.97 -2.44 -13.84
N ALA A 117 5.23 -3.19 -13.03
CA ALA A 117 4.66 -4.48 -13.41
C ALA A 117 3.52 -4.34 -14.43
N ASP A 118 2.59 -3.41 -14.20
CA ASP A 118 1.32 -3.31 -14.95
C ASP A 118 1.40 -2.41 -16.18
N TYR A 119 2.22 -1.35 -16.15
CA TYR A 119 2.15 -0.27 -17.16
C TYR A 119 3.44 -0.02 -17.92
N THR A 120 4.60 -0.42 -17.37
CA THR A 120 5.88 -0.12 -18.00
C THR A 120 6.24 -1.13 -19.07
N LEU A 121 6.30 -0.65 -20.32
CA LEU A 121 6.67 -1.43 -21.50
C LEU A 121 8.19 -1.47 -21.75
N SER A 122 8.98 -0.66 -21.05
CA SER A 122 10.44 -0.70 -21.16
C SER A 122 11.00 -1.97 -20.53
N SER A 123 12.08 -2.51 -21.10
CA SER A 123 12.75 -3.71 -20.59
C SER A 123 14.25 -3.46 -20.32
N PRO A 124 14.72 -3.57 -19.07
CA PRO A 124 13.91 -3.76 -17.85
C PRO A 124 13.09 -2.49 -17.50
N PRO A 125 11.95 -2.64 -16.82
CA PRO A 125 11.23 -1.50 -16.26
C PRO A 125 12.04 -0.81 -15.15
N GLU A 126 11.78 0.48 -14.95
CA GLU A 126 12.42 1.29 -13.92
C GLU A 126 11.43 1.70 -12.83
N ILE A 127 11.86 1.67 -11.58
CA ILE A 127 11.12 2.19 -10.43
C ILE A 127 11.86 3.38 -9.83
N LYS A 128 11.14 4.30 -9.19
CA LYS A 128 11.77 5.37 -8.40
C LYS A 128 12.24 4.84 -7.04
N ARG A 129 13.41 5.31 -6.61
CA ARG A 129 14.01 5.08 -5.29
C ARG A 129 14.58 6.40 -4.77
N ASN A 130 14.76 6.49 -3.45
CA ASN A 130 15.53 7.58 -2.85
C ASN A 130 16.94 7.59 -3.46
N GLY A 131 17.24 8.61 -4.26
CA GLY A 131 18.52 8.77 -4.96
C GLY A 131 18.54 8.41 -6.45
N GLY A 132 17.42 8.00 -7.06
CA GLY A 132 17.35 7.84 -8.53
C GLY A 132 16.35 6.80 -9.02
N LYS A 133 16.62 6.26 -10.21
CA LYS A 133 15.85 5.17 -10.81
C LYS A 133 16.60 3.85 -10.68
N GLU A 134 15.88 2.77 -10.41
CA GLU A 134 16.42 1.42 -10.33
C GLU A 134 15.74 0.51 -11.36
N LYS A 135 16.53 -0.32 -12.05
CA LYS A 135 16.02 -1.31 -13.01
C LYS A 135 15.52 -2.57 -12.28
N VAL A 136 14.32 -3.02 -12.62
CA VAL A 136 13.69 -4.22 -12.06
C VAL A 136 13.66 -5.33 -13.11
N PHE A 137 14.18 -6.50 -12.76
CA PHE A 137 14.27 -7.65 -13.66
C PHE A 137 13.26 -8.72 -13.23
N PHE A 138 12.03 -8.63 -13.74
CA PHE A 138 10.92 -9.52 -13.35
C PHE A 138 11.12 -10.99 -13.78
N ASP A 139 12.05 -11.27 -14.68
CA ASP A 139 12.47 -12.62 -15.07
C ASP A 139 13.32 -13.32 -13.99
N LYS A 140 13.88 -12.58 -13.02
CA LYS A 140 14.73 -13.13 -11.95
C LYS A 140 13.93 -13.67 -10.76
N ASP A 141 14.48 -14.69 -10.10
CA ASP A 141 13.89 -15.32 -8.91
C ASP A 141 13.64 -14.36 -7.75
N ASN A 142 14.58 -13.44 -7.54
CA ASN A 142 14.55 -12.50 -6.42
C ASN A 142 13.73 -11.24 -6.71
N SER A 143 13.08 -11.15 -7.88
CA SER A 143 12.32 -9.97 -8.30
C SER A 143 11.11 -9.68 -7.40
N ILE A 144 10.56 -10.73 -6.77
CA ILE A 144 9.42 -10.63 -5.86
C ILE A 144 9.81 -10.53 -4.38
N SER A 145 11.06 -10.86 -4.01
CA SER A 145 11.47 -10.93 -2.60
C SER A 145 11.39 -9.59 -1.88
N LEU A 146 11.72 -8.49 -2.59
CA LEU A 146 11.57 -7.15 -2.02
C LEU A 146 10.09 -6.75 -1.89
N PRO A 147 9.25 -6.87 -2.93
CA PRO A 147 7.81 -6.71 -2.79
C PRO A 147 7.19 -7.50 -1.63
N GLU A 148 7.50 -8.78 -1.49
CA GLU A 148 6.99 -9.62 -0.38
C GLU A 148 7.40 -9.08 0.99
N ARG A 149 8.66 -8.65 1.13
CA ARG A 149 9.13 -8.04 2.38
C ARG A 149 8.40 -6.74 2.67
N LYS A 150 8.12 -5.92 1.65
CA LYS A 150 7.35 -4.68 1.81
C LYS A 150 5.90 -4.95 2.16
N PHE A 151 5.26 -5.94 1.54
CA PHE A 151 3.93 -6.39 1.90
C PHE A 151 3.88 -6.78 3.38
N LYS A 152 4.82 -7.62 3.84
CA LYS A 152 4.89 -8.04 5.25
C LYS A 152 5.08 -6.85 6.20
N ASN A 153 6.00 -5.94 5.88
CA ASN A 153 6.23 -4.73 6.68
C ASN A 153 4.95 -3.91 6.88
N ILE A 154 4.07 -3.87 5.88
CA ILE A 154 2.81 -3.13 5.95
C ILE A 154 1.86 -3.82 6.91
N ILE A 155 1.62 -5.13 6.71
CA ILE A 155 0.77 -5.93 7.59
C ILE A 155 1.25 -5.87 9.05
N ASP A 156 2.55 -6.04 9.30
CA ASP A 156 3.14 -6.02 10.64
C ASP A 156 3.01 -4.66 11.35
N ASN A 157 2.84 -3.55 10.61
CA ASN A 157 2.71 -2.20 11.17
C ASN A 157 1.28 -1.62 11.08
N MET A 158 0.31 -2.37 10.56
CA MET A 158 -1.09 -1.93 10.49
C MET A 158 -1.66 -1.57 11.87
N GLY A 159 -1.34 -2.35 12.91
CA GLY A 159 -1.82 -2.08 14.27
C GLY A 159 -1.38 -0.72 14.80
N LYS A 160 -0.20 -0.24 14.40
CA LYS A 160 0.30 1.09 14.81
C LYS A 160 -0.45 2.22 14.10
N LEU A 161 -0.78 2.04 12.82
CA LEU A 161 -1.64 2.99 12.10
C LEU A 161 -3.00 3.10 12.79
N VAL A 162 -3.64 1.96 13.09
CA VAL A 162 -4.91 1.92 13.81
C VAL A 162 -4.80 2.61 15.17
N GLU A 163 -3.74 2.35 15.93
CA GLU A 163 -3.52 3.00 17.23
C GLU A 163 -3.44 4.52 17.11
N ILE A 164 -2.72 5.04 16.10
CA ILE A 164 -2.63 6.48 15.85
C ILE A 164 -4.00 7.06 15.48
N LEU A 165 -4.69 6.46 14.51
CA LEU A 165 -6.01 6.92 14.08
C LEU A 165 -7.00 6.98 15.25
N ARG A 166 -6.86 6.06 16.21
CA ARG A 166 -7.72 5.95 17.38
C ARG A 166 -7.37 6.91 18.52
N ASN A 167 -6.08 7.18 18.76
CA ASN A 167 -5.62 7.80 20.00
C ASN A 167 -5.07 9.23 19.79
N ASN A 168 -4.78 9.64 18.56
CA ASN A 168 -4.22 10.96 18.23
C ASN A 168 -5.26 11.88 17.60
N HIS A 169 -6.42 12.00 18.25
CA HIS A 169 -7.61 12.61 17.66
C HIS A 169 -7.40 14.05 17.16
N ASP A 170 -6.74 14.90 17.94
CA ASP A 170 -6.55 16.31 17.57
C ASP A 170 -5.64 16.43 16.34
N GLN A 171 -4.53 15.69 16.32
CA GLN A 171 -3.61 15.69 15.17
C GLN A 171 -4.25 15.13 13.90
N ILE A 172 -5.04 14.06 14.01
CA ILE A 172 -5.76 13.49 12.86
C ILE A 172 -6.87 14.42 12.39
N SER A 173 -7.59 15.07 13.31
CA SER A 173 -8.57 16.10 12.98
C SER A 173 -7.92 17.26 12.22
N ASP A 174 -6.75 17.72 12.65
CA ASP A 174 -6.01 18.78 11.98
C ASP A 174 -5.59 18.38 10.55
N ILE A 175 -5.13 17.14 10.33
CA ILE A 175 -4.86 16.62 8.98
C ILE A 175 -6.14 16.67 8.13
N LEU A 176 -7.25 16.16 8.66
CA LEU A 176 -8.52 16.09 7.93
C LEU A 176 -9.12 17.46 7.64
N ILE A 177 -9.06 18.41 8.58
CA ILE A 177 -9.58 19.77 8.40
C ILE A 177 -8.84 20.49 7.26
N ASN A 178 -7.53 20.25 7.15
CA ASN A 178 -6.66 20.82 6.12
C ASN A 178 -6.61 19.99 4.83
N TRP A 179 -7.41 18.91 4.74
CA TRP A 179 -7.51 18.08 3.56
C TRP A 179 -8.23 18.82 2.41
N ASN A 180 -7.56 18.90 1.25
CA ASN A 180 -8.05 19.64 0.07
C ASN A 180 -8.67 18.70 -0.98
#